data_AF-A0AAX2LKQ5-F1
#
_entry.id   AF-A0AAX2LKQ5-F1
#
_cell.length_a   1.000
_cell.length_b   1.000
_cell.length_c   1.000
_cell.angle_alpha   90.00
_cell.angle_beta   90.00
_cell.angle_gamma   90.00
#
_symmetry.space_group_name_H-M   'P 1'
#
loop_
_entity.id
_entity.type
_entity.pdbx_description
1 polymer ?
#
loop_
_entity_poly.entity_id
_entity_poly.type
_entity_poly.pdbx_seq_one_letter_code
_entity_poly.pdbx_strand_id
1 'polypeptide(L)'
;MKLSRQLVVGSLAVLVLSACSSTPTQRRQAKNDFAYLDTKDFKQWVLPQDATPQFYPDYDIPQGDFKGGIGPVVDIRPPQQVLELIPGARAERQNGEVTLWMIRKDEADKVWQVAKTMMQEHNIKALQENANHIETDWVTWVSEDEDTEMGSRYELSRVEANNRYGFKISLIDWREGGKQKPVTATNKERYNAFMTNLVTSRYDQDVRAEAARKAQELVKQIPVTMGSDRSGFPVIIARTPYDVLWQRLPDLLPKMGFKIEERNQSQGTMKAKYASPDDEFWNDIGVKPMNLGSGTYTFLFGDLGNRTSINVTNSAGKPVEEELLKEMVPVLAAIVDEKKTAQQ
;
A
#
# COMPACT_ATOMS: atom_id res chain seq x y z
N MET A 1 -21.14 -29.12 -42.66
CA MET A 1 -20.09 -28.07 -42.53
C MET A 1 -20.40 -26.94 -41.53
N LYS A 2 -21.32 -27.08 -40.56
CA LYS A 2 -21.60 -26.01 -39.57
C LYS A 2 -20.66 -26.01 -38.35
N LEU A 3 -20.03 -27.14 -38.04
CA LEU A 3 -19.11 -27.29 -36.91
C LEU A 3 -17.74 -26.61 -37.13
N SER A 4 -17.29 -26.43 -38.38
CA SER A 4 -15.94 -25.90 -38.65
C SER A 4 -15.77 -24.42 -38.29
N ARG A 5 -16.82 -23.59 -38.47
CA ARG A 5 -16.75 -22.16 -38.15
C ARG A 5 -16.73 -21.89 -36.65
N GLN A 6 -17.47 -22.67 -35.87
CA GLN A 6 -17.46 -22.59 -34.40
C GLN A 6 -16.12 -23.08 -33.83
N LEU A 7 -15.54 -24.12 -34.43
CA LEU A 7 -14.19 -24.59 -34.08
C LEU A 7 -13.14 -23.53 -34.36
N VAL A 8 -13.16 -22.87 -35.54
CA VAL A 8 -12.19 -21.82 -35.87
C VAL A 8 -12.30 -20.62 -34.91
N VAL A 9 -13.51 -20.16 -34.60
CA VAL A 9 -13.70 -19.05 -33.65
C VAL A 9 -13.29 -19.45 -32.23
N GLY A 10 -13.60 -20.68 -31.80
CA GLY A 10 -13.15 -21.22 -30.52
C GLY A 10 -11.63 -21.31 -30.42
N SER A 11 -10.97 -21.84 -31.45
CA SER A 11 -9.50 -21.93 -31.52
C SER A 11 -8.84 -20.56 -31.50
N LEU A 12 -9.41 -19.58 -32.21
CA LEU A 12 -8.89 -18.22 -32.22
C LEU A 12 -9.05 -17.54 -30.85
N ALA A 13 -10.17 -17.75 -30.17
CA ALA A 13 -10.38 -17.25 -28.81
C ALA A 13 -9.40 -17.86 -27.81
N VAL A 14 -9.13 -19.17 -27.91
CA VAL A 14 -8.14 -19.86 -27.06
C VAL A 14 -6.72 -19.35 -27.35
N LEU A 15 -6.36 -19.12 -28.62
CA LEU A 15 -5.06 -18.56 -29.01
C LEU A 15 -4.87 -17.10 -28.54
N VAL A 16 -5.93 -16.29 -28.57
CA VAL A 16 -5.88 -14.91 -28.06
C VAL A 16 -5.77 -14.90 -26.53
N LEU A 17 -6.41 -15.84 -25.84
CA LEU A 17 -6.30 -15.98 -24.38
C LEU A 17 -4.94 -16.51 -23.92
N SER A 18 -4.28 -17.38 -24.69
CA SER A 18 -2.93 -17.89 -24.37
C SER A 18 -1.81 -16.94 -24.80
N ALA A 19 -2.05 -15.99 -25.71
CA ALA A 19 -1.04 -15.01 -26.13
C ALA A 19 -0.56 -14.07 -25.00
N CYS A 20 -1.34 -13.93 -23.92
CA CYS A 20 -0.94 -13.18 -22.73
C CYS A 20 -0.39 -14.05 -21.59
N SER A 21 -0.40 -15.39 -21.72
CA SER A 21 0.16 -16.28 -20.70
C SER A 21 1.68 -16.35 -20.86
N SER A 22 2.39 -15.41 -20.25
CA SER A 22 3.84 -15.52 -20.04
C SER A 22 4.10 -16.42 -18.83
N THR A 23 5.00 -17.40 -18.97
CA THR A 23 5.41 -18.21 -17.82
C THR A 23 6.32 -17.39 -16.91
N PRO A 24 6.34 -17.66 -15.59
CA PRO A 24 7.23 -16.95 -14.67
C PRO A 24 8.70 -17.05 -15.10
N THR A 25 9.13 -18.21 -15.60
CA THR A 25 10.47 -18.41 -16.19
C THR A 25 10.80 -17.41 -17.30
N GLN A 26 9.85 -17.16 -18.22
CA GLN A 26 10.06 -16.22 -19.35
C GLN A 26 10.22 -14.77 -18.89
N ARG A 27 9.60 -14.38 -17.77
CA ARG A 27 9.72 -13.02 -17.22
C ARG A 27 11.09 -12.76 -16.57
N ARG A 28 11.82 -13.83 -16.24
CA ARG A 28 13.12 -13.76 -15.56
C ARG A 28 14.31 -13.88 -16.49
N GLN A 29 14.10 -14.32 -17.72
CA GLN A 29 15.17 -14.65 -18.66
C GLN A 29 15.27 -13.61 -19.77
N ALA A 30 16.48 -13.42 -20.29
CA ALA A 30 16.66 -12.67 -21.52
C ALA A 30 15.87 -13.32 -22.67
N LYS A 31 15.37 -12.48 -23.58
CA LYS A 31 14.66 -12.96 -24.78
C LYS A 31 15.64 -13.65 -25.74
N ASN A 32 15.12 -14.61 -26.51
CA ASN A 32 15.78 -15.40 -27.58
C ASN A 32 16.26 -16.80 -27.13
N ASP A 33 17.00 -17.46 -28.03
CA ASP A 33 17.34 -18.88 -28.01
C ASP A 33 18.70 -19.20 -27.34
N PHE A 34 19.44 -18.16 -26.93
CA PHE A 34 20.78 -18.29 -26.34
C PHE A 34 21.82 -18.98 -27.25
N ALA A 35 21.62 -18.97 -28.58
CA ALA A 35 22.51 -19.64 -29.54
C ALA A 35 23.96 -19.12 -29.51
N TYR A 36 24.19 -17.92 -28.96
CA TYR A 36 25.54 -17.38 -28.77
C TYR A 36 26.41 -18.26 -27.85
N LEU A 37 25.81 -19.08 -26.99
CA LEU A 37 26.53 -20.02 -26.12
C LEU A 37 27.20 -21.16 -26.90
N ASP A 38 26.70 -21.47 -28.10
CA ASP A 38 27.25 -22.51 -28.97
C ASP A 38 28.27 -21.96 -29.99
N THR A 39 28.67 -20.69 -29.85
CA THR A 39 29.64 -20.05 -30.74
C THR A 39 30.99 -20.74 -30.61
N LYS A 40 31.60 -21.10 -31.75
CA LYS A 40 32.93 -21.70 -31.78
C LYS A 40 33.98 -20.71 -31.27
N ASP A 41 34.96 -21.23 -30.55
CA ASP A 41 36.08 -20.45 -30.07
C ASP A 41 36.81 -19.72 -31.20
N PHE A 42 37.26 -18.50 -30.89
CA PHE A 42 38.11 -17.73 -31.79
C PHE A 42 39.41 -18.48 -32.06
N LYS A 43 39.73 -18.63 -33.35
CA LYS A 43 41.03 -19.13 -33.78
C LYS A 43 41.85 -17.96 -34.30
N GLN A 44 43.05 -17.80 -33.75
CA GLN A 44 43.96 -16.78 -34.25
C GLN A 44 44.36 -17.10 -35.69
N TRP A 45 44.32 -16.08 -36.54
CA TRP A 45 44.72 -16.21 -37.94
C TRP A 45 46.24 -16.42 -38.03
N VAL A 46 46.67 -17.46 -38.76
CA VAL A 46 48.09 -17.70 -39.03
C VAL A 46 48.48 -16.90 -40.27
N LEU A 47 49.38 -15.93 -40.10
CA LEU A 47 49.84 -15.07 -41.17
C LEU A 47 50.95 -15.74 -41.99
N PRO A 48 50.99 -15.54 -43.31
CA PRO A 48 52.14 -15.93 -44.13
C PRO A 48 53.43 -15.23 -43.67
N GLN A 49 54.57 -15.83 -44.01
CA GLN A 49 55.87 -15.21 -43.79
C GLN A 49 55.90 -13.84 -44.49
N ASP A 50 56.39 -12.81 -43.79
CA ASP A 50 56.48 -11.41 -44.22
C ASP A 50 55.16 -10.59 -44.26
N ALA A 51 54.03 -11.14 -43.81
CA ALA A 51 52.79 -10.37 -43.69
C ALA A 51 52.74 -9.54 -42.39
N THR A 52 52.37 -8.25 -42.50
CA THR A 52 52.17 -7.38 -41.33
C THR A 52 50.67 -7.28 -41.00
N PRO A 53 50.20 -7.79 -39.85
CA PRO A 53 48.80 -7.67 -39.49
C PRO A 53 48.46 -6.26 -39.01
N GLN A 54 47.27 -5.79 -39.36
CA GLN A 54 46.64 -4.63 -38.74
C GLN A 54 45.46 -5.12 -37.91
N PHE A 55 45.58 -4.99 -36.60
CA PHE A 55 44.49 -5.23 -35.66
C PHE A 55 43.92 -3.90 -35.20
N TYR A 56 42.60 -3.84 -35.07
CA TYR A 56 41.89 -2.70 -34.50
C TYR A 56 41.59 -3.02 -33.04
N PRO A 57 42.13 -2.26 -32.07
CA PRO A 57 42.00 -2.57 -30.66
C PRO A 57 40.54 -2.48 -30.15
N ASP A 58 39.65 -1.80 -30.88
CA ASP A 58 38.23 -1.64 -30.52
C ASP A 58 37.46 -2.97 -30.42
N TYR A 59 37.96 -4.04 -31.04
CA TYR A 59 37.35 -5.37 -31.03
C TYR A 59 38.06 -6.37 -30.12
N ASP A 60 39.06 -5.93 -29.35
CA ASP A 60 39.76 -6.79 -28.40
C ASP A 60 38.84 -7.12 -27.22
N ILE A 61 38.47 -8.39 -27.10
CA ILE A 61 37.65 -8.88 -25.99
C ILE A 61 38.57 -9.19 -24.80
N PRO A 62 38.41 -8.51 -23.65
CA PRO A 62 39.25 -8.75 -22.48
C PRO A 62 39.09 -10.17 -21.97
N GLN A 63 40.21 -10.83 -21.73
CA GLN A 63 40.24 -12.19 -21.17
C GLN A 63 40.28 -12.13 -19.65
N GLY A 64 39.52 -12.99 -18.99
CA GLY A 64 39.45 -13.03 -17.53
C GLY A 64 38.50 -14.11 -17.02
N ASP A 65 38.65 -14.44 -15.74
CA ASP A 65 37.70 -15.31 -15.02
C ASP A 65 36.55 -14.44 -14.49
N PHE A 66 35.48 -14.35 -15.27
CA PHE A 66 34.27 -13.62 -14.89
C PHE A 66 33.31 -14.55 -14.14
N LYS A 67 32.91 -14.15 -12.93
CA LYS A 67 31.93 -14.88 -12.12
C LYS A 67 30.52 -14.42 -12.47
N GLY A 68 29.63 -15.36 -12.79
CA GLY A 68 28.23 -15.07 -13.06
C GLY A 68 27.53 -16.23 -13.77
N GLY A 69 26.20 -16.16 -13.84
CA GLY A 69 25.43 -17.04 -14.71
C GLY A 69 25.57 -16.61 -16.18
N ILE A 70 25.31 -17.53 -17.10
CA ILE A 70 25.24 -17.26 -18.54
C ILE A 70 23.91 -17.80 -19.11
N GLY A 71 23.38 -17.11 -20.12
CA GLY A 71 22.14 -17.50 -20.77
C GLY A 71 20.90 -17.59 -19.86
N PRO A 72 20.12 -18.69 -19.91
CA PRO A 72 18.80 -18.76 -19.28
C PRO A 72 18.83 -18.79 -17.76
N VAL A 73 19.99 -19.00 -17.12
CA VAL A 73 20.09 -18.95 -15.66
C VAL A 73 20.27 -17.53 -15.11
N VAL A 74 20.51 -16.55 -15.99
CA VAL A 74 20.65 -15.14 -15.60
C VAL A 74 19.27 -14.54 -15.35
N ASP A 75 19.03 -14.14 -14.11
CA ASP A 75 17.79 -13.47 -13.71
C ASP A 75 17.88 -11.97 -14.05
N ILE A 76 17.14 -11.54 -15.08
CA ILE A 76 17.15 -10.17 -15.59
C ILE A 76 16.08 -9.27 -14.97
N ARG A 77 15.38 -9.71 -13.91
CA ARG A 77 14.38 -8.86 -13.24
C ARG A 77 15.05 -7.60 -12.69
N PRO A 78 14.33 -6.47 -12.65
CA PRO A 78 14.89 -5.22 -12.14
C PRO A 78 15.43 -5.42 -10.72
N PRO A 79 16.64 -4.90 -10.44
CA PRO A 79 17.17 -4.88 -9.08
C PRO A 79 16.19 -4.17 -8.15
N GLN A 80 15.90 -4.80 -7.00
CA GLN A 80 14.95 -4.24 -6.06
C GLN A 80 15.55 -3.01 -5.37
N GLN A 81 14.77 -1.94 -5.27
CA GLN A 81 15.13 -0.73 -4.52
C GLN A 81 14.49 -0.77 -3.13
N VAL A 82 15.22 -0.25 -2.13
CA VAL A 82 14.71 -0.12 -0.76
C VAL A 82 13.87 1.14 -0.73
N LEU A 83 12.63 1.02 -0.27
CA LEU A 83 11.68 2.09 -0.17
C LEU A 83 11.90 2.85 1.14
N GLU A 84 12.37 4.10 1.03
CA GLU A 84 12.66 4.98 2.17
C GLU A 84 11.37 5.64 2.71
N LEU A 85 10.44 4.82 3.22
CA LEU A 85 9.14 5.29 3.73
C LEU A 85 9.20 5.81 5.16
N ILE A 86 10.30 5.58 5.87
CA ILE A 86 10.50 6.06 7.24
C ILE A 86 11.12 7.47 7.17
N PRO A 87 10.44 8.52 7.67
CA PRO A 87 10.95 9.88 7.59
C PRO A 87 12.33 10.01 8.24
N GLY A 88 13.29 10.55 7.50
CA GLY A 88 14.65 10.79 8.00
C GLY A 88 15.54 9.55 8.11
N ALA A 89 15.03 8.35 7.81
CA ALA A 89 15.85 7.16 7.70
C ALA A 89 16.63 7.15 6.37
N ARG A 90 17.82 6.55 6.36
CA ARG A 90 18.63 6.35 5.16
C ARG A 90 18.96 4.88 4.98
N ALA A 91 18.74 4.34 3.79
CA ALA A 91 19.13 2.97 3.48
C ALA A 91 20.59 2.92 3.03
N GLU A 92 21.41 2.11 3.71
CA GLU A 92 22.75 1.74 3.27
C GLU A 92 22.75 0.29 2.79
N ARG A 93 23.44 0.04 1.67
CA ARG A 93 23.62 -1.30 1.10
C ARG A 93 25.09 -1.62 1.03
N GLN A 94 25.47 -2.74 1.63
CA GLN A 94 26.85 -3.23 1.59
C GLN A 94 26.83 -4.76 1.46
N ASN A 95 27.50 -5.28 0.43
CA ASN A 95 27.61 -6.73 0.16
C ASN A 95 26.25 -7.47 0.14
N GLY A 96 25.21 -6.81 -0.36
CA GLY A 96 23.84 -7.33 -0.42
C GLY A 96 23.07 -7.24 0.90
N GLU A 97 23.68 -6.83 2.01
CA GLU A 97 22.99 -6.53 3.27
C GLU A 97 22.39 -5.13 3.25
N VAL A 98 21.29 -4.93 3.98
CA VAL A 98 20.61 -3.64 4.07
C VAL A 98 20.61 -3.16 5.51
N THR A 99 21.05 -1.91 5.73
CA THR A 99 20.95 -1.24 7.02
C THR A 99 20.16 0.05 6.88
N LEU A 100 19.08 0.17 7.65
CA LEU A 100 18.30 1.41 7.77
C LEU A 100 18.86 2.24 8.92
N TRP A 101 19.51 3.36 8.61
CA TRP A 101 20.05 4.29 9.59
C TRP A 101 19.05 5.35 9.99
N MET A 102 18.86 5.53 11.29
CA MET A 102 18.00 6.53 11.90
C MET A 102 18.82 7.43 12.82
N ILE A 103 18.37 8.68 12.97
CA ILE A 103 19.03 9.67 13.82
C ILE A 103 18.65 9.46 15.29
N ARG A 104 17.38 9.13 15.55
CA ARG A 104 16.87 9.00 16.91
C ARG A 104 16.66 7.54 17.31
N LYS A 105 16.90 7.25 18.59
CA LYS A 105 16.77 5.91 19.16
C LYS A 105 15.32 5.44 19.21
N ASP A 106 14.37 6.35 19.51
CA ASP A 106 12.94 6.07 19.53
C ASP A 106 12.41 5.59 18.17
N GLU A 107 12.93 6.14 17.07
CA GLU A 107 12.58 5.70 15.72
C GLU A 107 13.10 4.29 15.45
N ALA A 108 14.34 4.00 15.83
CA ALA A 108 14.92 2.67 15.71
C ALA A 108 14.19 1.63 16.56
N ASP A 109 13.79 2.03 17.77
CA ASP A 109 12.96 1.19 18.64
C ASP A 109 11.59 0.92 18.01
N LYS A 110 10.95 1.94 17.43
CA LYS A 110 9.69 1.78 16.71
C LYS A 110 9.83 0.85 15.50
N VAL A 111 10.86 1.01 14.68
CA VAL A 111 11.11 0.13 13.52
C VAL A 111 11.32 -1.31 13.94
N TRP A 112 12.06 -1.55 15.03
CA TRP A 112 12.23 -2.89 15.58
C TRP A 112 10.91 -3.51 16.03
N GLN A 113 10.05 -2.75 16.72
CA GLN A 113 8.73 -3.24 17.11
C GLN A 113 7.85 -3.52 15.89
N VAL A 114 7.87 -2.64 14.89
CA VAL A 114 7.17 -2.85 13.62
C VAL A 114 7.64 -4.13 12.93
N ALA A 115 8.95 -4.41 12.91
CA ALA A 115 9.47 -5.65 12.36
C ALA A 115 8.94 -6.89 13.10
N LYS A 116 8.88 -6.85 14.44
CA LYS A 116 8.30 -7.94 15.25
C LYS A 116 6.80 -8.12 15.00
N THR A 117 6.04 -7.03 14.93
CA THR A 117 4.60 -7.08 14.60
C THR A 117 4.38 -7.64 13.19
N MET A 118 5.15 -7.18 12.21
CA MET A 118 5.10 -7.69 10.84
C MET A 118 5.40 -9.19 10.81
N MET A 119 6.42 -9.66 11.54
CA MET A 119 6.69 -11.09 11.67
C MET A 119 5.49 -11.87 12.22
N GLN A 120 4.81 -11.36 13.25
CA GLN A 120 3.61 -11.99 13.80
C GLN A 120 2.46 -12.04 12.79
N GLU A 121 2.16 -10.93 12.10
CA GLU A 121 1.11 -10.83 11.09
C GLU A 121 1.36 -11.80 9.91
N HIS A 122 2.62 -12.01 9.54
CA HIS A 122 3.03 -12.93 8.49
C HIS A 122 3.35 -14.36 8.98
N ASN A 123 3.06 -14.68 10.25
CA ASN A 123 3.33 -15.98 10.88
C ASN A 123 4.81 -16.43 10.80
N ILE A 124 5.74 -15.47 10.79
CA ILE A 124 7.19 -15.71 10.81
C ILE A 124 7.63 -15.92 12.25
N LYS A 125 8.14 -17.12 12.56
CA LYS A 125 8.66 -17.45 13.89
C LYS A 125 10.09 -16.95 14.05
N ALA A 126 10.48 -16.61 15.28
CA ALA A 126 11.87 -16.41 15.66
C ALA A 126 12.44 -17.71 16.21
N LEU A 127 13.59 -18.15 15.70
CA LEU A 127 14.35 -19.28 16.25
C LEU A 127 15.28 -18.85 17.37
N GLN A 128 15.85 -17.66 17.24
CA GLN A 128 16.60 -16.99 18.30
C GLN A 128 16.12 -15.56 18.41
N GLU A 129 15.98 -15.08 19.64
CA GLU A 129 15.57 -13.71 19.91
C GLU A 129 16.25 -13.20 21.18
N ASN A 130 16.89 -12.04 21.06
CA ASN A 130 17.37 -11.26 22.18
C ASN A 130 17.10 -9.77 21.92
N ALA A 131 17.56 -8.90 22.81
CA ALA A 131 17.27 -7.46 22.75
C ALA A 131 17.72 -6.78 21.45
N ASN A 132 18.80 -7.26 20.81
CA ASN A 132 19.43 -6.62 19.65
C ASN A 132 19.53 -7.52 18.42
N HIS A 133 19.02 -8.74 18.47
CA HIS A 133 19.17 -9.72 17.40
C HIS A 133 17.97 -10.67 17.36
N ILE A 134 17.48 -10.95 16.15
CA ILE A 134 16.44 -11.94 15.84
C ILE A 134 16.92 -12.78 14.66
N GLU A 135 16.93 -14.10 14.85
CA GLU A 135 17.09 -15.07 13.78
C GLU A 135 15.71 -15.64 13.43
N THR A 136 15.28 -15.48 12.18
CA THR A 136 13.96 -15.96 11.75
C THR A 136 14.00 -17.45 11.38
N ASP A 137 12.86 -18.10 11.54
CA ASP A 137 12.53 -19.32 10.80
C ASP A 137 12.28 -18.98 9.32
N TRP A 138 11.92 -19.98 8.53
CA TRP A 138 11.65 -19.82 7.11
C TRP A 138 10.51 -18.84 6.82
N VAL A 139 10.84 -17.78 6.11
CA VAL A 139 9.90 -16.89 5.43
C VAL A 139 9.66 -17.44 4.03
N THR A 140 8.42 -17.82 3.72
CA THR A 140 8.04 -18.33 2.40
C THR A 140 7.54 -17.18 1.52
N TRP A 141 8.12 -17.06 0.32
CA TRP A 141 7.71 -16.11 -0.70
C TRP A 141 6.92 -16.81 -1.78
N VAL A 142 5.68 -16.34 -1.98
CA VAL A 142 4.82 -16.74 -3.08
C VAL A 142 4.67 -15.52 -3.98
N SER A 143 5.18 -15.61 -5.21
CA SER A 143 5.13 -14.54 -6.20
C SER A 143 4.75 -15.13 -7.55
N GLU A 144 3.95 -14.40 -8.33
CA GLU A 144 3.56 -14.79 -9.69
C GLU A 144 4.75 -14.88 -10.65
N ASP A 145 5.87 -14.26 -10.29
CA ASP A 145 7.11 -14.29 -11.08
C ASP A 145 8.04 -15.44 -10.67
N GLU A 146 7.63 -16.30 -9.75
CA GLU A 146 8.39 -17.49 -9.34
C GLU A 146 7.67 -18.79 -9.75
N ASP A 147 8.41 -19.72 -10.37
CA ASP A 147 7.88 -21.04 -10.74
C ASP A 147 7.76 -21.99 -9.54
N THR A 148 8.47 -21.68 -8.45
CA THR A 148 8.47 -22.49 -7.23
C THR A 148 8.45 -21.60 -6.00
N GLU A 149 7.96 -22.15 -4.89
CA GLU A 149 8.02 -21.46 -3.61
C GLU A 149 9.47 -21.23 -3.19
N MET A 150 9.77 -19.98 -2.89
CA MET A 150 11.07 -19.58 -2.37
C MET A 150 10.99 -19.46 -0.85
N GLY A 151 12.05 -19.85 -0.16
CA GLY A 151 12.15 -19.64 1.27
C GLY A 151 13.47 -18.98 1.62
N SER A 152 13.40 -18.06 2.57
CA SER A 152 14.56 -17.35 3.09
C SER A 152 14.51 -17.31 4.61
N ARG A 153 15.68 -17.32 5.25
CA ARG A 153 15.80 -16.98 6.67
C ARG A 153 16.64 -15.73 6.81
N TYR A 154 16.29 -14.90 7.78
CA TYR A 154 16.94 -13.62 7.99
C TYR A 154 17.55 -13.54 9.38
N GLU A 155 18.62 -12.77 9.44
CA GLU A 155 19.13 -12.18 10.67
C GLU A 155 18.75 -10.70 10.68
N LEU A 156 17.98 -10.31 11.69
CA LEU A 156 17.62 -8.92 11.98
C LEU A 156 18.45 -8.48 13.18
N SER A 157 19.14 -7.35 13.07
CA SER A 157 19.98 -6.85 14.16
C SER A 157 19.87 -5.34 14.34
N ARG A 158 20.09 -4.90 15.58
CA ARG A 158 20.25 -3.49 15.94
C ARG A 158 21.73 -3.16 15.97
N VAL A 159 22.12 -2.12 15.26
CA VAL A 159 23.50 -1.63 15.21
C VAL A 159 23.55 -0.16 15.63
N GLU A 160 24.66 0.28 16.19
CA GLU A 160 24.87 1.68 16.57
C GLU A 160 26.26 2.11 16.10
N ALA A 161 26.32 3.18 15.31
CA ALA A 161 27.57 3.72 14.80
C ALA A 161 27.43 5.21 14.51
N ASN A 162 28.50 5.98 14.78
CA ASN A 162 28.57 7.42 14.45
C ASN A 162 27.35 8.22 14.95
N ASN A 163 26.89 7.93 16.18
CA ASN A 163 25.70 8.56 16.79
C ASN A 163 24.41 8.38 15.96
N ARG A 164 24.31 7.25 15.25
CA ARG A 164 23.12 6.78 14.52
C ARG A 164 22.75 5.38 14.97
N TYR A 165 21.46 5.08 14.88
CA TYR A 165 20.89 3.80 15.24
C TYR A 165 20.44 3.10 13.96
N GLY A 166 20.94 1.89 13.73
CA GLY A 166 20.69 1.11 12.53
C GLY A 166 19.83 -0.12 12.80
N PHE A 167 18.92 -0.39 11.87
CA PHE A 167 18.24 -1.68 11.76
C PHE A 167 18.79 -2.43 10.55
N LYS A 168 19.52 -3.51 10.80
CA LYS A 168 20.21 -4.29 9.79
C LYS A 168 19.46 -5.59 9.49
N ILE A 169 19.35 -5.91 8.21
CA ILE A 169 18.73 -7.13 7.69
C ILE A 169 19.76 -7.87 6.83
N SER A 170 19.97 -9.14 7.13
CA SER A 170 20.84 -10.03 6.36
C SER A 170 20.14 -11.34 6.04
N LEU A 171 20.38 -11.87 4.84
CA LEU A 171 19.85 -13.13 4.36
C LEU A 171 20.88 -14.22 4.70
N ILE A 172 20.49 -15.14 5.58
CA ILE A 172 21.40 -16.17 6.12
C ILE A 172 21.21 -17.54 5.45
N ASP A 173 19.99 -17.85 5.00
CA ASP A 173 19.66 -19.15 4.38
C ASP A 173 18.68 -19.00 3.23
N TRP A 174 18.77 -19.92 2.28
CA TRP A 174 17.96 -19.92 1.06
C TRP A 174 17.47 -21.33 0.72
N ARG A 175 16.20 -21.45 0.33
CA ARG A 175 15.62 -22.66 -0.25
C ARG A 175 14.75 -22.31 -1.44
N GLU A 176 14.69 -23.24 -2.38
CA GLU A 176 13.91 -23.12 -3.61
C GLU A 176 13.23 -24.47 -3.89
N GLY A 177 11.91 -24.46 -4.05
CA GLY A 177 11.13 -25.69 -4.27
C GLY A 177 11.32 -26.72 -3.15
N GLY A 178 11.44 -26.26 -1.90
CA GLY A 178 11.67 -27.11 -0.72
C GLY A 178 13.09 -27.65 -0.55
N LYS A 179 14.03 -27.33 -1.46
CA LYS A 179 15.44 -27.75 -1.35
C LYS A 179 16.33 -26.58 -0.94
N GLN A 180 17.14 -26.77 0.10
CA GLN A 180 18.12 -25.78 0.52
C GLN A 180 19.20 -25.64 -0.55
N LYS A 181 19.54 -24.40 -0.89
CA LYS A 181 20.55 -24.05 -1.90
C LYS A 181 21.48 -22.98 -1.32
N PRO A 182 22.73 -22.87 -1.82
CA PRO A 182 23.63 -21.82 -1.36
C PRO A 182 23.04 -20.43 -1.65
N VAL A 183 23.23 -19.50 -0.72
CA VAL A 183 22.81 -18.11 -0.88
C VAL A 183 23.69 -17.41 -1.92
N THR A 184 23.10 -16.96 -3.02
CA THR A 184 23.80 -16.20 -4.07
C THR A 184 23.82 -14.70 -3.75
N ALA A 185 24.73 -13.94 -4.39
CA ALA A 185 24.77 -12.49 -4.25
C ALA A 185 23.46 -11.82 -4.69
N THR A 186 22.90 -12.26 -5.82
CA THR A 186 21.61 -11.78 -6.34
C THR A 186 20.46 -12.07 -5.36
N ASN A 187 20.48 -13.23 -4.69
CA ASN A 187 19.49 -13.54 -3.66
C ASN A 187 19.58 -12.54 -2.50
N LYS A 188 20.79 -12.26 -2.00
CA LYS A 188 21.00 -11.27 -0.92
C LYS A 188 20.46 -9.90 -1.30
N GLU A 189 20.87 -9.38 -2.46
CA GLU A 189 20.46 -8.04 -2.91
C GLU A 189 18.94 -7.91 -3.05
N ARG A 190 18.29 -8.92 -3.64
CA ARG A 190 16.84 -8.88 -3.89
C ARG A 190 16.04 -9.08 -2.62
N TYR A 191 16.31 -10.14 -1.87
CA TYR A 191 15.45 -10.58 -0.78
C TYR A 191 15.69 -9.80 0.52
N ASN A 192 16.90 -9.25 0.73
CA ASN A 192 17.08 -8.27 1.81
C ASN A 192 16.33 -6.98 1.51
N ALA A 193 16.35 -6.48 0.28
CA ALA A 193 15.56 -5.32 -0.11
C ALA A 193 14.05 -5.58 0.04
N PHE A 194 13.58 -6.77 -0.36
CA PHE A 194 12.17 -7.15 -0.23
C PHE A 194 11.73 -7.20 1.24
N MET A 195 12.49 -7.88 2.10
CA MET A 195 12.23 -7.92 3.54
C MET A 195 12.26 -6.53 4.17
N THR A 196 13.20 -5.69 3.76
CA THR A 196 13.28 -4.28 4.20
C THR A 196 12.01 -3.51 3.81
N ASN A 197 11.54 -3.69 2.58
CA ASN A 197 10.36 -3.02 2.06
C ASN A 197 9.08 -3.42 2.79
N LEU A 198 8.98 -4.67 3.27
CA LEU A 198 7.86 -5.09 4.12
C LEU A 198 7.84 -4.33 5.44
N VAL A 199 9.01 -4.20 6.09
CA VAL A 199 9.13 -3.46 7.35
C VAL A 199 8.82 -1.97 7.14
N THR A 200 9.37 -1.33 6.10
CA THR A 200 9.15 0.09 5.83
C THR A 200 7.70 0.38 5.42
N SER A 201 7.07 -0.50 4.64
CA SER A 201 5.66 -0.37 4.25
C SER A 201 4.73 -0.53 5.45
N ARG A 202 5.00 -1.50 6.33
CA ARG A 202 4.22 -1.68 7.55
C ARG A 202 4.35 -0.48 8.48
N TYR A 203 5.56 0.10 8.59
CA TYR A 203 5.80 1.31 9.35
C TYR A 203 4.96 2.50 8.83
N ASP A 204 4.95 2.73 7.52
CA ASP A 204 4.15 3.80 6.91
C ASP A 204 2.65 3.59 7.17
N GLN A 205 2.16 2.35 7.08
CA GLN A 205 0.77 2.02 7.45
C GLN A 205 0.45 2.36 8.90
N ASP A 206 1.34 2.03 9.85
CA ASP A 206 1.16 2.36 11.26
C ASP A 206 1.11 3.87 11.49
N VAL A 207 2.02 4.62 10.85
CA VAL A 207 2.04 6.09 10.97
C VAL A 207 0.75 6.70 10.41
N ARG A 208 0.28 6.22 9.25
CA ARG A 208 -0.98 6.69 8.66
C ARG A 208 -2.20 6.33 9.52
N ALA A 209 -2.26 5.12 10.05
CA ALA A 209 -3.34 4.69 10.92
C ALA A 209 -3.35 5.47 12.25
N GLU A 210 -2.18 5.72 12.83
CA GLU A 210 -2.04 6.55 14.03
C GLU A 210 -2.47 7.99 13.77
N ALA A 211 -2.07 8.58 12.64
CA ALA A 211 -2.48 9.91 12.22
C ALA A 211 -4.00 9.99 12.00
N ALA A 212 -4.59 8.99 11.35
CA ALA A 212 -6.04 8.89 11.17
C ALA A 212 -6.78 8.78 12.51
N ARG A 213 -6.28 7.94 13.44
CA ARG A 213 -6.84 7.83 14.79
C ARG A 213 -6.74 9.14 15.57
N LYS A 214 -5.58 9.81 15.54
CA LYS A 214 -5.39 11.11 16.19
C LYS A 214 -6.31 12.19 15.58
N ALA A 215 -6.46 12.21 14.26
CA ALA A 215 -7.40 13.11 13.59
C ALA A 215 -8.85 12.81 14.02
N GLN A 216 -9.22 11.54 14.17
CA GLN A 216 -10.51 11.18 14.73
C GLN A 216 -10.64 11.61 16.21
N GLU A 217 -9.59 11.49 17.03
CA GLU A 217 -9.64 11.85 18.44
C GLU A 217 -9.69 13.36 18.70
N LEU A 218 -8.99 14.17 17.90
CA LEU A 218 -8.99 15.63 17.99
C LEU A 218 -10.35 16.24 17.61
N VAL A 219 -11.16 15.49 16.87
CA VAL A 219 -12.47 15.89 16.35
C VAL A 219 -13.58 15.13 17.11
N LYS A 220 -13.36 14.77 18.38
CA LYS A 220 -14.39 14.16 19.26
C LYS A 220 -15.57 15.07 19.54
N GLN A 221 -15.38 16.38 19.37
CA GLN A 221 -16.46 17.35 19.33
C GLN A 221 -16.32 18.05 17.98
N ILE A 222 -17.32 17.93 17.11
CA ILE A 222 -17.42 18.81 15.95
C ILE A 222 -18.44 19.86 16.35
N PRO A 223 -18.02 21.07 16.74
CA PRO A 223 -18.94 22.18 16.87
C PRO A 223 -19.70 22.35 15.56
N VAL A 224 -21.01 22.10 15.60
CA VAL A 224 -21.94 22.34 14.51
C VAL A 224 -22.71 23.61 14.82
N THR A 225 -22.68 24.57 13.90
CA THR A 225 -23.37 25.86 14.06
C THR A 225 -24.04 26.27 12.76
N MET A 226 -25.08 27.10 12.84
CA MET A 226 -25.60 27.79 11.66
C MET A 226 -24.57 28.81 11.14
N GLY A 227 -24.53 28.98 9.83
CA GLY A 227 -23.79 30.03 9.14
C GLY A 227 -24.51 30.44 7.86
N SER A 228 -23.81 31.23 7.03
CA SER A 228 -24.29 31.65 5.72
C SER A 228 -23.25 31.31 4.66
N ASP A 229 -23.69 30.88 3.48
CA ASP A 229 -22.81 30.64 2.35
C ASP A 229 -22.39 31.97 1.67
N ARG A 230 -21.58 31.89 0.60
CA ARG A 230 -21.13 33.08 -0.16
C ARG A 230 -22.26 33.88 -0.80
N SER A 231 -23.43 33.27 -0.96
CA SER A 231 -24.63 33.86 -1.57
C SER A 231 -25.63 34.35 -0.51
N GLY A 232 -25.33 34.19 0.78
CA GLY A 232 -26.19 34.58 1.90
C GLY A 232 -27.25 33.56 2.28
N PHE A 233 -27.26 32.36 1.68
CA PHE A 233 -28.20 31.31 2.06
C PHE A 233 -27.76 30.62 3.37
N PRO A 234 -28.72 30.19 4.20
CA PRO A 234 -28.42 29.49 5.44
C PRO A 234 -27.75 28.14 5.15
N VAL A 235 -26.68 27.84 5.89
CA VAL A 235 -25.92 26.60 5.76
C VAL A 235 -25.46 26.12 7.12
N ILE A 236 -25.31 24.82 7.30
CA ILE A 236 -24.75 24.25 8.52
C ILE A 236 -23.23 24.24 8.39
N ILE A 237 -22.51 24.70 9.41
CA ILE A 237 -21.05 24.72 9.45
C ILE A 237 -20.56 23.75 10.51
N ALA A 238 -19.86 22.71 10.07
CA ALA A 238 -19.16 21.77 10.92
C ALA A 238 -17.70 22.21 11.07
N ARG A 239 -17.22 22.42 12.30
CA ARG A 239 -15.83 22.83 12.57
C ARG A 239 -14.84 21.66 12.49
N THR A 240 -14.74 21.08 11.31
CA THR A 240 -13.80 20.01 10.95
C THR A 240 -13.47 20.08 9.45
N PRO A 241 -12.26 19.64 9.03
CA PRO A 241 -11.95 19.49 7.61
C PRO A 241 -12.88 18.50 6.89
N TYR A 242 -13.05 18.71 5.58
CA TYR A 242 -13.95 17.91 4.74
C TYR A 242 -13.65 16.42 4.81
N ASP A 243 -12.39 16.01 4.61
CA ASP A 243 -12.02 14.58 4.58
C ASP A 243 -12.32 13.86 5.90
N VAL A 244 -12.18 14.57 7.02
CA VAL A 244 -12.46 14.02 8.36
C VAL A 244 -13.96 13.84 8.57
N LEU A 245 -14.78 14.84 8.22
CA LEU A 245 -16.24 14.69 8.31
C LEU A 245 -16.74 13.61 7.36
N TRP A 246 -16.23 13.63 6.12
CA TRP A 246 -16.66 12.75 5.05
C TRP A 246 -16.49 11.28 5.39
N GLN A 247 -15.42 10.90 6.10
CA GLN A 247 -15.19 9.54 6.57
C GLN A 247 -16.20 9.08 7.63
N ARG A 248 -16.81 10.00 8.39
CA ARG A 248 -17.74 9.68 9.48
C ARG A 248 -19.21 9.66 9.07
N LEU A 249 -19.58 10.36 8.01
CA LEU A 249 -20.97 10.43 7.55
C LEU A 249 -21.65 9.07 7.37
N PRO A 250 -20.97 8.00 6.89
CA PRO A 250 -21.54 6.65 6.83
C PRO A 250 -22.02 6.10 8.17
N ASP A 251 -21.40 6.52 9.28
CA ASP A 251 -21.76 6.09 10.62
C ASP A 251 -22.73 7.08 11.31
N LEU A 252 -22.60 8.38 11.02
CA LEU A 252 -23.39 9.44 11.65
C LEU A 252 -24.82 9.54 11.09
N LEU A 253 -24.98 9.52 9.77
CA LEU A 253 -26.31 9.73 9.15
C LEU A 253 -27.31 8.61 9.46
N PRO A 254 -26.94 7.31 9.47
CA PRO A 254 -27.87 6.26 9.85
C PRO A 254 -28.43 6.40 11.26
N LYS A 255 -27.64 6.91 12.21
CA LYS A 255 -28.12 7.19 13.57
C LYS A 255 -29.23 8.22 13.60
N MET A 256 -29.21 9.18 12.69
CA MET A 256 -30.25 10.20 12.52
C MET A 256 -31.51 9.71 11.79
N GLY A 257 -31.59 8.43 11.42
CA GLY A 257 -32.69 7.89 10.60
C GLY A 257 -32.49 8.07 9.08
N PHE A 258 -31.27 8.38 8.63
CA PHE A 258 -30.95 8.46 7.20
C PHE A 258 -30.31 7.17 6.67
N LYS A 259 -30.99 6.50 5.74
CA LYS A 259 -30.42 5.39 4.98
C LYS A 259 -29.71 5.92 3.74
N ILE A 260 -28.38 5.77 3.69
CA ILE A 260 -27.54 6.24 2.58
C ILE A 260 -27.81 5.39 1.32
N GLU A 261 -28.07 6.04 0.20
CA GLU A 261 -28.29 5.41 -1.11
C GLU A 261 -27.10 5.60 -2.05
N GLU A 262 -26.51 6.81 -2.06
CA GLU A 262 -25.43 7.17 -2.96
C GLU A 262 -24.43 8.10 -2.25
N ARG A 263 -23.14 7.92 -2.54
CA ARG A 263 -22.06 8.74 -1.99
C ARG A 263 -21.02 9.02 -3.07
N ASN A 264 -20.72 10.30 -3.30
CA ASN A 264 -19.68 10.73 -4.23
C ASN A 264 -18.75 11.76 -3.57
N GLN A 265 -17.52 11.34 -3.28
CA GLN A 265 -16.53 12.20 -2.60
C GLN A 265 -16.03 13.33 -3.49
N SER A 266 -15.81 13.09 -4.79
CA SER A 266 -15.29 14.13 -5.68
C SER A 266 -16.30 15.26 -5.90
N GLN A 267 -17.60 14.96 -5.78
CA GLN A 267 -18.67 15.95 -5.88
C GLN A 267 -19.15 16.47 -4.51
N GLY A 268 -18.69 15.89 -3.40
CA GLY A 268 -19.17 16.23 -2.07
C GLY A 268 -20.66 15.93 -1.85
N THR A 269 -21.25 14.99 -2.57
CA THR A 269 -22.69 14.72 -2.52
C THR A 269 -23.02 13.38 -1.85
N MET A 270 -24.04 13.37 -1.00
CA MET A 270 -24.58 12.16 -0.40
C MET A 270 -26.10 12.16 -0.49
N LYS A 271 -26.68 11.14 -1.12
CA LYS A 271 -28.14 10.96 -1.17
C LYS A 271 -28.54 9.96 -0.10
N ALA A 272 -29.55 10.32 0.68
CA ALA A 272 -30.06 9.45 1.73
C ALA A 272 -31.58 9.57 1.85
N LYS A 273 -32.22 8.46 2.20
CA LYS A 273 -33.64 8.39 2.55
C LYS A 273 -33.82 8.60 4.04
N TYR A 274 -34.63 9.58 4.40
CA TYR A 274 -35.00 9.85 5.77
C TYR A 274 -36.28 9.08 6.14
N ALA A 275 -36.22 8.44 7.30
CA ALA A 275 -37.38 8.03 8.07
C ALA A 275 -37.17 8.50 9.51
N SER A 276 -38.19 9.11 10.12
CA SER A 276 -38.07 9.59 11.51
C SER A 276 -37.71 8.44 12.45
N PRO A 277 -36.65 8.58 13.26
CA PRO A 277 -36.42 7.71 14.40
C PRO A 277 -37.57 7.75 15.41
N ASP A 278 -37.64 6.71 16.25
CA ASP A 278 -38.65 6.55 17.29
C ASP A 278 -38.42 7.49 18.49
N ASP A 279 -39.44 7.74 19.30
CA ASP A 279 -39.40 8.65 20.45
C ASP A 279 -38.32 8.30 21.49
N GLU A 280 -37.99 7.01 21.63
CA GLU A 280 -36.92 6.52 22.51
C GLU A 280 -35.55 7.10 22.11
N PHE A 281 -35.27 7.15 20.81
CA PHE A 281 -34.03 7.73 20.29
C PHE A 281 -33.93 9.23 20.59
N TRP A 282 -34.99 9.99 20.35
CA TRP A 282 -35.00 11.44 20.59
C TRP A 282 -34.81 11.79 22.07
N ASN A 283 -35.37 10.98 22.97
CA ASN A 283 -35.15 11.09 24.41
C ASN A 283 -33.70 10.77 24.80
N ASP A 284 -33.10 9.74 24.19
CA ASP A 284 -31.72 9.31 24.47
C ASP A 284 -30.69 10.38 24.08
N ILE A 285 -30.83 10.97 22.89
CA ILE A 285 -29.94 12.04 22.42
C ILE A 285 -30.28 13.41 23.02
N GLY A 286 -31.41 13.53 23.74
CA GLY A 286 -31.82 14.74 24.46
C GLY A 286 -32.19 15.93 23.58
N VAL A 287 -32.65 15.70 22.35
CA VAL A 287 -33.05 16.77 21.40
C VAL A 287 -34.48 16.56 20.91
N LYS A 288 -35.11 17.65 20.47
CA LYS A 288 -36.47 17.58 19.91
C LYS A 288 -36.45 16.91 18.53
N PRO A 289 -37.48 16.09 18.19
CA PRO A 289 -37.65 15.56 16.85
C PRO A 289 -37.67 16.67 15.80
N MET A 290 -37.01 16.45 14.67
CA MET A 290 -37.01 17.37 13.54
C MET A 290 -38.34 17.24 12.78
N ASN A 291 -38.90 18.35 12.32
CA ASN A 291 -40.11 18.35 11.49
C ASN A 291 -39.81 18.03 10.01
N LEU A 292 -39.00 17.01 9.77
CA LEU A 292 -38.59 16.60 8.43
C LEU A 292 -39.51 15.49 7.91
N GLY A 293 -40.13 15.69 6.75
CA GLY A 293 -40.96 14.66 6.13
C GLY A 293 -40.13 13.47 5.64
N SER A 294 -40.67 12.25 5.74
CA SER A 294 -40.04 11.06 5.16
C SER A 294 -39.85 11.23 3.65
N GLY A 295 -38.64 10.98 3.16
CA GLY A 295 -38.31 11.23 1.75
C GLY A 295 -36.82 11.11 1.45
N THR A 296 -36.46 11.31 0.19
CA THR A 296 -35.05 11.35 -0.24
C THR A 296 -34.52 12.77 -0.17
N TYR A 297 -33.37 12.93 0.46
CA TYR A 297 -32.64 14.18 0.60
C TYR A 297 -31.23 14.04 0.03
N THR A 298 -30.70 15.13 -0.52
CA THR A 298 -29.32 15.22 -1.00
C THR A 298 -28.56 16.20 -0.12
N PHE A 299 -27.51 15.70 0.53
CA PHE A 299 -26.55 16.49 1.27
C PHE A 299 -25.41 16.92 0.33
N LEU A 300 -25.06 18.19 0.40
CA LEU A 300 -23.92 18.78 -0.28
C LEU A 300 -22.92 19.27 0.77
N PHE A 301 -21.71 18.73 0.70
CA PHE A 301 -20.61 19.01 1.61
C PHE A 301 -19.53 19.82 0.88
N GLY A 302 -19.26 21.02 1.36
CA GLY A 302 -18.26 21.93 0.78
C GLY A 302 -17.06 22.09 1.70
N ASP A 303 -15.86 22.05 1.13
CA ASP A 303 -14.61 22.28 1.85
C ASP A 303 -14.36 23.78 2.06
N LEU A 304 -14.19 24.18 3.33
CA LEU A 304 -13.81 25.52 3.75
C LEU A 304 -12.44 25.52 4.45
N GLY A 305 -11.61 24.51 4.20
CA GLY A 305 -10.28 24.32 4.78
C GLY A 305 -10.35 23.61 6.13
N ASN A 306 -10.49 24.37 7.22
CA ASN A 306 -10.62 23.80 8.57
C ASN A 306 -12.08 23.59 9.02
N ARG A 307 -13.04 23.82 8.11
CA ARG A 307 -14.48 23.68 8.33
C ARG A 307 -15.11 23.04 7.10
N THR A 308 -16.28 22.44 7.29
CA THR A 308 -17.09 21.88 6.22
C THR A 308 -18.47 22.53 6.25
N SER A 309 -18.93 23.03 5.10
CA SER A 309 -20.31 23.48 4.94
C SER A 309 -21.20 22.31 4.55
N ILE A 310 -22.39 22.22 5.15
CA ILE A 310 -23.38 21.19 4.88
C ILE A 310 -24.67 21.88 4.44
N ASN A 311 -25.08 21.63 3.21
CA ASN A 311 -26.35 22.07 2.66
C ASN A 311 -27.22 20.84 2.34
N VAL A 312 -28.54 20.97 2.45
CA VAL A 312 -29.48 19.88 2.27
C VAL A 312 -30.56 20.31 1.28
N THR A 313 -30.80 19.49 0.27
CA THR A 313 -31.87 19.67 -0.70
C THR A 313 -32.84 18.50 -0.67
N ASN A 314 -34.10 18.76 -0.99
CA ASN A 314 -35.13 17.71 -1.11
C ASN A 314 -35.03 16.96 -2.45
N SER A 315 -35.92 16.00 -2.67
CA SER A 315 -35.99 15.20 -3.90
C SER A 315 -36.23 16.02 -5.18
N ALA A 316 -36.78 17.23 -5.07
CA ALA A 316 -36.96 18.18 -6.18
C ALA A 316 -35.73 19.09 -6.41
N GLY A 317 -34.65 18.89 -5.66
CA GLY A 317 -33.44 19.73 -5.72
C GLY A 317 -33.61 21.11 -5.09
N LYS A 318 -34.71 21.37 -4.37
CA LYS A 318 -34.92 22.63 -3.66
C LYS A 318 -34.22 22.59 -2.30
N PRO A 319 -33.51 23.66 -1.89
CA PRO A 319 -32.95 23.77 -0.54
C PRO A 319 -34.03 23.58 0.53
N VAL A 320 -33.65 22.90 1.61
CA VAL A 320 -34.46 22.77 2.82
C VAL A 320 -34.56 24.15 3.51
N GLU A 321 -35.69 24.42 4.15
CA GLU A 321 -35.95 25.71 4.82
C GLU A 321 -34.98 25.96 5.98
N GLU A 322 -34.74 27.23 6.28
CA GLU A 322 -33.81 27.63 7.35
C GLU A 322 -34.21 27.07 8.73
N GLU A 323 -35.50 27.00 9.02
CA GLU A 323 -36.02 26.46 10.28
C GLU A 323 -35.66 24.97 10.44
N LEU A 324 -35.80 24.20 9.37
CA LEU A 324 -35.40 22.78 9.35
C LEU A 324 -33.89 22.61 9.49
N LEU A 325 -33.08 23.47 8.86
CA LEU A 325 -31.63 23.45 9.07
C LEU A 325 -31.27 23.80 10.53
N LYS A 326 -31.98 24.75 11.15
CA LYS A 326 -31.82 25.08 12.58
C LYS A 326 -32.18 23.92 13.49
N GLU A 327 -33.20 23.14 13.15
CA GLU A 327 -33.57 21.91 13.86
C GLU A 327 -32.53 20.79 13.66
N MET A 328 -31.90 20.71 12.49
CA MET A 328 -30.85 19.70 12.21
C MET A 328 -29.55 19.92 12.97
N VAL A 329 -29.19 21.19 13.27
CA VAL A 329 -27.95 21.53 14.00
C VAL A 329 -27.82 20.83 15.36
N PRO A 330 -28.80 20.91 16.30
CA PRO A 330 -28.68 20.25 17.59
C PRO A 330 -28.64 18.72 17.46
N VAL A 331 -29.33 18.14 16.48
CA VAL A 331 -29.30 16.69 16.23
C VAL A 331 -27.93 16.24 15.74
N LEU A 332 -27.36 16.95 14.76
CA LEU A 332 -26.00 16.70 14.28
C LEU A 332 -24.96 16.89 15.38
N ALA A 333 -25.13 17.92 16.23
CA ALA A 333 -24.24 18.15 17.36
C ALA A 333 -24.29 16.99 18.37
N ALA A 334 -25.49 16.56 18.77
CA ALA A 334 -25.67 15.46 19.73
C ALA A 334 -25.04 14.15 19.24
N ILE A 335 -25.29 13.78 17.98
CA ILE A 335 -24.86 12.50 17.41
C ILE A 335 -23.37 12.46 17.12
N VAL A 336 -22.77 13.63 16.85
CA VAL A 336 -21.31 13.73 16.77
C VAL A 336 -20.66 13.63 18.15
N ASP A 337 -21.29 14.16 19.19
CA ASP A 337 -20.77 14.19 20.56
C ASP A 337 -21.02 12.88 21.34
N GLU A 338 -21.78 11.93 20.79
CA GLU A 338 -22.14 10.66 21.42
C GLU A 338 -20.94 9.72 21.66
N LYS A 339 -20.24 10.01 22.76
CA LYS A 339 -19.64 9.02 23.66
C LYS A 339 -20.23 9.05 25.06
N LYS A 340 -21.25 9.89 25.33
CA LYS A 340 -21.85 10.00 26.67
C LYS A 340 -22.72 8.81 27.06
N THR A 341 -23.23 8.03 26.12
CA THR A 341 -24.27 7.01 26.41
C THR A 341 -23.78 5.56 26.39
N ALA A 342 -22.58 5.28 25.85
CA ALA A 342 -22.04 3.91 25.77
C ALA A 342 -21.23 3.47 27.01
N GLN A 343 -21.28 4.23 28.11
CA GLN A 343 -20.68 3.89 29.40
C GLN A 343 -21.72 4.05 30.52
N GLN A 344 -22.79 3.25 30.48
CA GLN A 344 -23.50 2.82 31.67
C GLN A 344 -23.77 1.32 31.60
#